data_AF-A0A5E9AUS5-F1
#
_entry.id   AF-A0A5E9AUS5-F1
#
_cell.length_a   1.000
_cell.length_b   1.000
_cell.length_c   1.000
_cell.angle_alpha   90.00
_cell.angle_beta   90.00
_cell.angle_gamma   90.00
#
_symmetry.space_group_name_H-M   'P 1'
#
loop_
_entity.id
_entity.type
_entity.pdbx_description
1 polymer ?
#
loop_
_entity_poly.entity_id
_entity_poly.type
_entity_poly.pdbx_seq_one_letter_code
_entity_poly.pdbx_strand_id
1 'polypeptide(L)'
;MRRPVDFSRRARRAAIDGLPLQKSPRYRTGRGASLLLAIMLSAPTLAGEPAALPTSRTDLTPKDQARVLAVTRPTTDFTMPEPFELMQGGAGTSRKDVNRDAFSQSSANITFEEEGNFKLGNALFRKNWVSSPSSTQASDGLGPLFNERACQNCHLKDGRGR
;
A
#
# COMPACT_ATOMS: atom_id res chain seq x y z
N MET A 1 14.85 -35.41 19.51
CA MET A 1 14.99 -36.22 18.28
C MET A 1 15.02 -35.29 17.07
N ARG A 2 16.21 -34.97 16.58
CA ARG A 2 16.44 -34.22 15.34
C ARG A 2 17.50 -35.01 14.55
N ARG A 3 17.15 -35.46 13.34
CA ARG A 3 18.07 -36.20 12.45
C ARG A 3 18.96 -35.20 11.71
N PRO A 4 20.29 -35.35 11.70
CA PRO A 4 21.16 -34.60 10.80
C PRO A 4 21.11 -35.23 9.41
N VAL A 5 20.94 -34.41 8.37
CA VAL A 5 21.02 -34.86 6.98
C VAL A 5 22.44 -34.60 6.49
N ASP A 6 23.11 -35.67 6.13
CA ASP A 6 24.53 -35.74 5.77
C ASP A 6 24.73 -35.25 4.32
N PHE A 7 25.42 -34.13 4.13
CA PHE A 7 25.74 -33.58 2.80
C PHE A 7 27.07 -34.16 2.31
N SER A 8 27.04 -35.42 1.88
CA SER A 8 28.20 -36.08 1.30
C SER A 8 28.12 -36.23 -0.22
N ARG A 9 29.03 -35.51 -0.87
CA ARG A 9 29.76 -35.87 -2.09
C ARG A 9 28.96 -36.23 -3.35
N ARG A 10 29.02 -35.32 -4.33
CA ARG A 10 29.35 -35.68 -5.72
C ARG A 10 29.98 -34.51 -6.48
N ALA A 11 31.26 -34.26 -6.20
CA ALA A 11 32.12 -33.50 -7.09
C ALA A 11 32.34 -34.33 -8.36
N ARG A 12 31.62 -34.00 -9.44
CA ARG A 12 31.97 -34.46 -10.80
C ARG A 12 32.72 -33.33 -11.49
N ARG A 13 34.04 -33.53 -11.62
CA ARG A 13 34.90 -32.82 -12.55
C ARG A 13 34.36 -33.04 -13.96
N ALA A 14 33.86 -32.00 -14.62
CA ALA A 14 33.64 -32.01 -16.05
C ALA A 14 34.97 -31.64 -16.73
N ALA A 15 35.50 -32.59 -17.49
CA ALA A 15 36.70 -32.43 -18.30
C ALA A 15 36.48 -31.34 -19.35
N ILE A 16 37.51 -30.52 -19.55
CA ILE A 16 37.58 -29.51 -20.61
C ILE A 16 37.99 -30.24 -21.89
N ASP A 17 37.01 -30.67 -22.67
CA ASP A 17 37.22 -31.05 -24.07
C ASP A 17 36.73 -29.88 -24.93
N GLY A 18 37.70 -29.11 -25.44
CA GLY A 18 37.44 -27.99 -26.35
C GLY A 18 36.86 -28.48 -27.67
N LEU A 19 35.66 -28.04 -28.02
CA LEU A 19 35.10 -28.23 -29.35
C LEU A 19 35.98 -27.50 -30.41
N PRO A 20 36.25 -28.11 -31.57
CA PRO A 20 37.01 -27.45 -32.61
C PRO A 20 36.16 -26.35 -33.28
N LEU A 21 36.72 -25.15 -33.32
CA LEU A 21 36.17 -23.99 -34.05
C LEU A 21 36.27 -24.26 -35.56
N GLN A 22 35.17 -24.74 -36.15
CA GLN A 22 35.07 -24.96 -37.59
C GLN A 22 35.03 -23.61 -38.33
N LYS A 23 36.20 -23.12 -38.75
CA LYS A 23 36.36 -21.93 -39.60
C LYS A 23 35.93 -22.26 -41.02
N SER A 24 34.69 -21.91 -41.38
CA SER A 24 34.26 -21.85 -42.78
C SER A 24 33.94 -20.39 -43.18
N PRO A 25 34.36 -19.92 -44.38
CA PRO A 25 34.30 -18.51 -44.74
C PRO A 25 32.91 -18.02 -45.16
N ARG A 26 31.91 -18.91 -45.20
CA ARG A 26 30.52 -18.60 -45.56
C ARG A 26 29.68 -18.06 -44.40
N TYR A 27 30.20 -18.05 -43.18
CA TYR A 27 29.46 -17.67 -41.96
C TYR A 27 29.61 -16.18 -41.56
N ARG A 28 30.33 -15.39 -42.37
CA ARG A 28 30.68 -13.99 -42.03
C ARG A 28 29.59 -12.98 -42.43
N THR A 29 28.77 -13.30 -43.43
CA THR A 29 27.70 -12.42 -43.93
C THR A 29 26.36 -12.58 -43.18
N GLY A 30 26.07 -13.77 -42.65
CA GLY A 30 24.84 -14.01 -41.88
C GLY A 30 24.82 -13.36 -40.50
N ARG A 31 25.98 -13.25 -39.83
CA ARG A 31 26.08 -12.64 -38.49
C ARG A 31 25.88 -11.12 -38.49
N GLY A 32 26.31 -10.42 -39.54
CA GLY A 32 26.14 -8.97 -39.63
C GLY A 32 24.67 -8.57 -39.76
N ALA A 33 23.90 -9.31 -40.56
CA ALA A 33 22.47 -9.07 -40.75
C ALA A 33 21.66 -9.40 -39.49
N SER A 34 21.98 -10.47 -38.76
CA SER A 34 21.28 -10.82 -37.52
C SER A 34 21.61 -9.89 -36.35
N LEU A 35 22.84 -9.33 -36.27
CA LEU A 35 23.18 -8.35 -35.23
C LEU A 35 22.48 -7.00 -35.48
N LEU A 36 22.38 -6.55 -36.74
CA LEU A 36 21.66 -5.33 -37.10
C LEU A 36 20.14 -5.47 -36.87
N LEU A 37 19.57 -6.64 -37.12
CA LEU A 37 18.15 -6.90 -36.84
C LEU A 37 17.85 -6.95 -35.32
N ALA A 38 18.77 -7.50 -34.52
CA ALA A 38 18.63 -7.51 -33.05
C ALA A 38 18.79 -6.11 -32.42
N ILE A 39 19.63 -5.24 -33.00
CA ILE A 39 19.78 -3.85 -32.56
C ILE A 39 18.53 -3.02 -32.94
N MET A 40 17.92 -3.27 -34.10
CA MET A 40 16.68 -2.57 -34.52
C MET A 40 15.44 -2.99 -33.72
N LEU A 41 15.44 -4.19 -33.11
CA LEU A 41 14.36 -4.65 -32.23
C LEU A 41 14.49 -4.15 -30.77
N SER A 42 15.51 -3.34 -30.49
CA SER A 42 15.76 -2.71 -29.18
C SER A 42 15.36 -1.24 -29.16
N ALA A 43 14.51 -0.80 -30.10
CA ALA A 43 13.98 0.56 -30.07
C ALA A 43 13.28 0.77 -28.71
N PRO A 44 13.73 1.72 -27.87
CA PRO A 44 13.00 2.05 -26.67
C PRO A 44 11.64 2.53 -27.14
N THR A 45 10.58 1.85 -26.71
CA THR A 45 9.24 2.41 -26.79
C THR A 45 9.32 3.75 -26.08
N LEU A 46 9.29 4.86 -26.80
CA LEU A 46 8.97 6.14 -26.20
C LEU A 46 7.56 5.97 -25.65
N ALA A 47 7.46 5.60 -24.38
CA ALA A 47 6.26 5.83 -23.62
C ALA A 47 5.99 7.32 -23.78
N GLY A 48 4.91 7.68 -24.48
CA GLY A 48 4.51 9.08 -24.61
C GLY A 48 4.50 9.69 -23.23
N GLU A 49 4.98 10.93 -23.10
CA GLU A 49 4.98 11.65 -21.83
C GLU A 49 3.63 11.43 -21.16
N PRO A 50 3.59 10.97 -19.89
CA PRO A 50 2.32 10.83 -19.21
C PRO A 50 1.64 12.19 -19.31
N ALA A 51 0.42 12.20 -19.88
CA ALA A 51 -0.37 13.41 -20.05
C ALA A 51 -0.23 14.24 -18.77
N ALA A 52 0.33 15.44 -18.90
CA ALA A 52 0.77 16.23 -17.75
C ALA A 52 -0.37 16.29 -16.73
N LEU A 53 -0.13 15.74 -15.54
CA LEU A 53 -1.13 15.78 -14.48
C LEU A 53 -1.45 17.26 -14.20
N PRO A 54 -2.73 17.63 -14.05
CA PRO A 54 -3.10 19.00 -13.79
C PRO A 54 -2.37 19.50 -12.54
N THR A 55 -1.54 20.54 -12.71
CA THR A 55 -0.73 21.12 -11.63
C THR A 55 -1.52 22.08 -10.74
N SER A 56 -2.76 22.40 -11.13
CA SER A 56 -3.66 23.25 -10.38
C SER A 56 -5.07 22.67 -10.33
N ARG A 57 -5.72 22.88 -9.19
CA ARG A 57 -7.15 22.63 -9.00
C ARG A 57 -7.97 23.77 -9.58
N THR A 58 -9.00 23.46 -10.35
CA THR A 58 -9.91 24.44 -10.95
C THR A 58 -11.16 24.72 -10.11
N ASP A 59 -11.38 23.94 -9.06
CA ASP A 59 -12.56 24.01 -8.19
C ASP A 59 -12.37 24.94 -6.97
N LEU A 60 -11.18 25.55 -6.82
CA LEU A 60 -10.86 26.42 -5.69
C LEU A 60 -11.23 27.88 -5.99
N THR A 61 -11.77 28.56 -4.97
CA THR A 61 -11.88 30.02 -5.02
C THR A 61 -10.49 30.66 -5.03
N PRO A 62 -10.32 31.90 -5.55
CA PRO A 62 -9.01 32.57 -5.54
C PRO A 62 -8.40 32.68 -4.13
N LYS A 63 -9.26 32.88 -3.12
CA LYS A 63 -8.86 32.91 -1.71
C LYS A 63 -8.32 31.56 -1.24
N ASP A 64 -9.00 30.46 -1.56
CA ASP A 64 -8.55 29.13 -1.18
C ASP A 64 -7.30 28.70 -1.92
N GLN A 65 -7.18 29.05 -3.20
CA GLN A 65 -5.97 28.80 -3.99
C GLN A 65 -4.76 29.51 -3.36
N ALA A 66 -4.89 30.78 -3.00
CA ALA A 66 -3.83 31.52 -2.31
C ALA A 66 -3.45 30.86 -0.97
N ARG A 67 -4.45 30.41 -0.20
CA ARG A 67 -4.23 29.69 1.06
C ARG A 67 -3.49 28.37 0.85
N VAL A 68 -3.88 27.57 -0.13
CA VAL A 68 -3.21 26.28 -0.45
C VAL A 68 -1.75 26.53 -0.84
N LEU A 69 -1.50 27.47 -1.77
CA LEU A 69 -0.15 27.80 -2.22
C LEU A 69 0.75 28.26 -1.07
N ALA A 70 0.22 29.02 -0.13
CA ALA A 70 0.95 29.44 1.06
C ALA A 70 1.32 28.26 1.97
N VAL A 71 0.40 27.30 2.18
CA VAL A 71 0.61 26.15 3.08
C VAL A 71 1.48 25.06 2.45
N THR A 72 1.40 24.84 1.14
CA THR A 72 2.15 23.78 0.46
C THR A 72 3.48 24.26 -0.11
N ARG A 73 3.89 25.50 0.14
CA ARG A 73 5.17 26.02 -0.32
C ARG A 73 6.30 25.19 0.31
N PRO A 74 7.28 24.69 -0.47
CA PRO A 74 8.42 23.99 0.09
C PRO A 74 9.17 24.86 1.10
N THR A 75 9.58 24.28 2.23
CA THR A 75 10.40 25.03 3.19
C THR A 75 11.80 25.29 2.64
N THR A 76 12.36 26.43 3.02
CA THR A 76 13.73 26.83 2.71
C THR A 76 14.63 26.85 3.94
N ASP A 77 14.05 26.63 5.12
CA ASP A 77 14.75 26.64 6.41
C ASP A 77 14.37 25.40 7.21
N PHE A 78 15.35 24.52 7.41
CA PHE A 78 15.18 23.26 8.15
C PHE A 78 15.77 23.33 9.56
N THR A 79 16.10 24.53 10.05
CA THR A 79 16.61 24.70 11.42
C THR A 79 15.52 24.61 12.48
N MET A 80 14.25 24.71 12.07
CA MET A 80 13.08 24.66 12.93
C MET A 80 11.96 23.83 12.28
N PRO A 81 11.06 23.21 13.07
CA PRO A 81 9.84 22.60 12.54
C PRO A 81 8.92 23.61 11.87
N GLU A 82 8.30 23.23 10.76
CA GLU A 82 7.30 24.06 10.09
C GLU A 82 6.00 24.13 10.90
N PRO A 83 5.23 25.22 10.78
CA PRO A 83 3.89 25.27 11.34
C PRO A 83 3.05 24.08 10.85
N PHE A 84 2.42 23.38 11.79
CA PHE A 84 1.57 22.22 11.51
C PHE A 84 2.30 20.98 10.96
N GLU A 85 3.62 20.88 11.09
CA GLU A 85 4.39 19.69 10.67
C GLU A 85 3.88 18.39 11.33
N LEU A 86 3.44 18.45 12.59
CA LEU A 86 2.85 17.29 13.26
C LEU A 86 1.40 16.99 12.83
N MET A 87 0.80 17.82 11.97
CA MET A 87 -0.58 17.73 11.53
C MET A 87 -0.71 17.22 10.09
N GLN A 88 -0.07 16.09 9.80
CA GLN A 88 -0.04 15.46 8.47
C GLN A 88 -1.44 15.12 7.92
N GLY A 89 -2.44 14.91 8.79
CA GLY A 89 -3.84 14.73 8.41
C GLY A 89 -4.65 16.04 8.36
N GLY A 90 -3.99 17.19 8.43
CA GLY A 90 -4.63 18.50 8.58
C GLY A 90 -5.53 18.55 9.81
N ALA A 91 -6.75 19.08 9.63
CA ALA A 91 -7.76 19.15 10.69
C ALA A 91 -8.21 17.77 11.21
N GLY A 92 -8.00 16.69 10.42
CA GLY A 92 -8.28 15.32 10.84
C GLY A 92 -7.18 14.69 11.69
N THR A 93 -6.06 15.38 11.92
CA THR A 93 -5.00 14.85 12.79
C THR A 93 -5.50 14.74 14.23
N SER A 94 -5.50 13.52 14.78
CA SER A 94 -5.80 13.32 16.19
C SER A 94 -4.73 13.94 17.07
N ARG A 95 -5.15 14.76 18.04
CA ARG A 95 -4.29 15.30 19.12
C ARG A 95 -4.52 14.58 20.46
N LYS A 96 -5.29 13.50 20.46
CA LYS A 96 -5.56 12.69 21.65
C LYS A 96 -4.35 11.81 21.97
N ASP A 97 -4.26 11.35 23.22
CA ASP A 97 -3.16 10.50 23.66
C ASP A 97 -3.04 9.25 22.81
N VAL A 98 -1.79 8.90 22.46
CA VAL A 98 -1.48 7.65 21.77
C VAL A 98 -1.56 6.51 22.79
N ASN A 99 -2.70 5.85 22.81
CA ASN A 99 -2.96 4.71 23.68
C ASN A 99 -3.78 3.64 22.96
N ARG A 100 -4.20 2.61 23.69
CA ARG A 100 -4.92 1.47 23.12
C ARG A 100 -6.29 1.85 22.52
N ASP A 101 -6.84 3.01 22.87
CA ASP A 101 -8.11 3.55 22.40
C ASP A 101 -7.95 4.58 21.28
N ALA A 102 -6.76 4.70 20.67
CA ALA A 102 -6.47 5.71 19.64
C ALA A 102 -7.42 5.63 18.43
N PHE A 103 -7.86 4.42 18.05
CA PHE A 103 -8.79 4.18 16.94
C PHE A 103 -10.26 4.22 17.36
N SER A 104 -10.54 4.28 18.67
CA SER A 104 -11.91 4.38 19.21
C SER A 104 -12.44 5.82 19.23
N GLN A 105 -11.64 6.77 18.77
CA GLN A 105 -11.94 8.20 18.81
C GLN A 105 -12.47 8.68 17.47
N SER A 106 -13.55 9.46 17.50
CA SER A 106 -13.99 10.22 16.33
C SER A 106 -12.94 11.26 15.94
N SER A 107 -12.84 11.53 14.63
CA SER A 107 -12.00 12.62 14.11
C SER A 107 -12.52 13.97 14.60
N ALA A 108 -11.63 14.92 14.87
CA ALA A 108 -12.00 16.22 15.43
C ALA A 108 -12.70 17.15 14.42
N ASN A 109 -12.61 16.87 13.12
CA ASN A 109 -13.11 17.71 12.05
C ASN A 109 -14.46 17.25 11.46
N ILE A 110 -15.18 16.38 12.15
CA ILE A 110 -16.50 15.90 11.71
C ILE A 110 -17.61 16.72 12.37
N THR A 111 -18.77 16.75 11.73
CA THR A 111 -20.00 17.34 12.26
C THR A 111 -20.58 16.48 13.39
N PHE A 112 -21.52 17.06 14.15
CA PHE A 112 -22.23 16.33 15.20
C PHE A 112 -23.02 15.11 14.67
N GLU A 113 -23.62 15.24 13.49
CA GLU A 113 -24.36 14.13 12.86
C GLU A 113 -23.41 13.00 12.44
N GLU A 114 -22.27 13.34 11.85
CA GLU A 114 -21.21 12.37 11.53
C GLU A 114 -20.63 11.71 12.78
N GLU A 115 -20.52 12.43 13.89
CA GLU A 115 -20.14 11.85 15.18
C GLU A 115 -21.18 10.82 15.67
N GLY A 116 -22.47 11.11 15.46
CA GLY A 116 -23.56 10.16 15.71
C GLY A 116 -23.40 8.87 14.89
N ASN A 117 -23.11 9.00 13.59
CA ASN A 117 -22.85 7.87 12.71
C ASN A 117 -21.62 7.06 13.15
N PHE A 118 -20.53 7.73 13.52
CA PHE A 118 -19.33 7.09 14.05
C PHE A 118 -19.66 6.25 15.31
N LYS A 119 -20.38 6.84 16.26
CA LYS A 119 -20.75 6.18 17.52
C LYS A 119 -21.68 4.99 17.28
N LEU A 120 -22.65 5.12 16.37
CA LEU A 120 -23.52 4.01 15.97
C LEU A 120 -22.72 2.86 15.35
N GLY A 121 -21.80 3.16 14.43
CA GLY A 121 -20.91 2.17 13.83
C GLY A 121 -20.06 1.45 14.86
N ASN A 122 -19.45 2.19 15.79
CA ASN A 122 -18.67 1.61 16.89
C ASN A 122 -19.56 0.73 17.81
N ALA A 123 -20.80 1.15 18.09
CA ALA A 123 -21.74 0.33 18.87
C ALA A 123 -22.06 -1.00 18.17
N LEU A 124 -22.25 -1.00 16.84
CA LEU A 124 -22.43 -2.22 16.05
C LEU A 124 -21.17 -3.10 16.01
N PHE A 125 -19.99 -2.50 15.93
CA PHE A 125 -18.71 -3.19 15.93
C PHE A 125 -18.43 -3.94 17.24
N ARG A 126 -18.87 -3.35 18.35
CA ARG A 126 -18.76 -3.87 19.72
C ARG A 126 -19.88 -4.82 20.11
N LYS A 127 -20.96 -4.84 19.34
CA LYS A 127 -22.16 -5.63 19.64
C LYS A 127 -21.85 -7.12 19.54
N ASN A 128 -22.34 -7.87 20.53
CA ASN A 128 -22.41 -9.33 20.44
C ASN A 128 -23.60 -9.74 19.57
N TRP A 129 -23.30 -10.40 18.47
CA TRP A 129 -24.26 -10.95 17.52
C TRP A 129 -24.64 -12.38 17.90
N VAL A 130 -25.84 -12.78 17.51
CA VAL A 130 -26.35 -14.14 17.68
C VAL A 130 -26.29 -14.85 16.33
N SER A 131 -25.91 -16.13 16.32
CA SER A 131 -25.93 -16.95 15.12
C SER A 131 -27.34 -17.01 14.54
N SER A 132 -27.45 -16.81 13.22
CA SER A 132 -28.70 -16.92 12.51
C SER A 132 -29.16 -18.38 12.38
N PRO A 133 -30.48 -18.67 12.43
CA PRO A 133 -31.58 -17.76 12.71
C PRO A 133 -31.74 -17.45 14.20
N SER A 134 -32.06 -16.20 14.54
CA SER A 134 -32.28 -15.76 15.93
C SER A 134 -33.67 -15.17 16.12
N SER A 135 -34.28 -15.40 17.28
CA SER A 135 -35.55 -14.72 17.66
C SER A 135 -35.36 -13.22 17.89
N THR A 136 -34.12 -12.77 18.10
CA THR A 136 -33.78 -11.36 18.28
C THR A 136 -33.35 -10.75 16.95
N GLN A 137 -34.31 -10.20 16.21
CA GLN A 137 -34.11 -9.63 14.86
C GLN A 137 -32.95 -8.61 14.81
N ALA A 138 -32.82 -7.76 15.82
CA ALA A 138 -31.76 -6.75 15.85
C ALA A 138 -30.34 -7.37 15.88
N SER A 139 -30.18 -8.60 16.37
CA SER A 139 -28.89 -9.27 16.56
C SER A 139 -28.71 -10.50 15.67
N ASP A 140 -29.65 -10.74 14.75
CA ASP A 140 -29.60 -11.80 13.75
C ASP A 140 -28.77 -11.33 12.56
N GLY A 141 -27.48 -11.66 12.46
CA GLY A 141 -26.74 -11.24 11.27
C GLY A 141 -25.24 -11.07 11.29
N LEU A 142 -24.47 -11.75 12.16
CA LEU A 142 -23.03 -11.87 11.85
C LEU A 142 -22.78 -12.92 10.76
N GLY A 143 -23.69 -13.89 10.59
CA GLY A 143 -23.56 -14.96 9.62
C GLY A 143 -22.66 -16.12 10.12
N PRO A 144 -22.72 -17.29 9.47
CA PRO A 144 -22.11 -18.52 9.98
C PRO A 144 -20.58 -18.59 9.77
N LEU A 145 -19.99 -17.65 9.04
CA LEU A 145 -18.58 -17.70 8.63
C LEU A 145 -17.63 -16.98 9.59
N PHE A 146 -18.16 -16.28 10.59
CA PHE A 146 -17.33 -15.57 11.56
C PHE A 146 -17.00 -16.48 12.74
N ASN A 147 -15.72 -16.49 13.11
CA ASN A 147 -15.20 -17.32 14.20
C ASN A 147 -15.53 -16.78 15.60
N GLU A 148 -16.11 -15.58 15.69
CA GLU A 148 -16.30 -14.85 16.93
C GLU A 148 -17.58 -14.02 16.86
N ARG A 149 -18.19 -13.70 18.00
CA ARG A 149 -19.54 -13.12 18.09
C ARG A 149 -19.58 -11.60 18.00
N ALA A 150 -18.44 -10.93 18.04
CA ALA A 150 -18.32 -9.49 17.86
C ALA A 150 -17.07 -9.16 17.06
N CYS A 151 -17.15 -8.15 16.19
CA CYS A 151 -16.01 -7.69 15.39
C CYS A 151 -14.83 -7.31 16.29
N GLN A 152 -15.12 -6.61 17.40
CA GLN A 152 -14.12 -6.18 18.37
C GLN A 152 -13.38 -7.32 19.09
N ASN A 153 -13.96 -8.51 19.19
CA ASN A 153 -13.29 -9.60 19.90
C ASN A 153 -12.04 -10.09 19.14
N CYS A 154 -12.01 -9.94 17.80
CA CYS A 154 -10.79 -10.08 16.99
C CYS A 154 -10.07 -8.73 16.79
N HIS A 155 -10.82 -7.64 16.63
CA HIS A 155 -10.31 -6.29 16.41
C HIS A 155 -10.36 -5.44 17.68
N LEU A 156 -9.58 -5.81 18.67
CA LEU A 156 -9.65 -5.19 19.99
C LEU A 156 -9.38 -3.68 19.93
N LYS A 157 -10.31 -2.91 20.48
CA LYS A 157 -10.31 -1.45 20.50
C LYS A 157 -10.14 -0.84 19.11
N ASP A 158 -10.97 -1.33 18.19
CA ASP A 158 -11.05 -0.82 16.81
C ASP A 158 -9.72 -0.96 16.03
N GLY A 159 -8.84 -1.86 16.49
CA GLY A 159 -7.48 -2.02 16.02
C GLY A 159 -7.27 -3.12 14.96
N ARG A 160 -6.10 -3.10 14.33
CA ARG A 160 -5.68 -4.02 13.24
C ARG A 160 -5.02 -5.32 13.72
N GLY A 161 -5.60 -5.98 14.72
CA GLY A 161 -4.99 -7.17 15.32
C GLY A 161 -3.73 -6.82 16.13
N ARG A 162 -3.35 -7.68 17.06
CA ARG A 162 -2.19 -7.45 17.95
C ARG A 162 -0.89 -7.87 17.27
#